data_AF-A0A1I2FST7-F1
#
_entry.id   AF-A0A1I2FST7-F1
#
_cell.length_a   1.000
_cell.length_b   1.000
_cell.length_c   1.000
_cell.angle_alpha   90.00
_cell.angle_beta   90.00
_cell.angle_gamma   90.00
#
_symmetry.space_group_name_H-M   'P 1'
#
loop_
_entity.id
_entity.type
_entity.pdbx_description
1 polymer ?
#
loop_
_entity_poly.entity_id
_entity_poly.type
_entity_poly.pdbx_seq_one_letter_code
_entity_poly.pdbx_strand_id
1 'polypeptide(L)'
;MNIIPIPSHSFGSSAYVATGDGKEDFTIAAAKTMAAELTPFLDDLAGLRTKPLALGDLEVCVISGTKPIRSEQKIRTAIIAAHRDTASSLPGGRFVEAPESGHLVMFTDPAIIVEEILKMNS
;
A
#
# COMPACT_ATOMS: atom_id res chain seq x y z
N MET A 1 4.61 33.65 11.26
CA MET A 1 4.72 32.31 10.64
C MET A 1 3.66 31.44 11.31
N ASN A 2 2.51 31.22 10.65
CA ASN A 2 1.40 30.49 11.26
C ASN A 2 1.55 29.00 10.91
N ILE A 3 1.79 28.16 11.92
CA ILE A 3 1.94 26.72 11.73
C ILE A 3 0.53 26.13 11.63
N ILE A 4 0.17 25.61 10.45
CA ILE A 4 -1.11 24.95 10.22
C ILE A 4 -1.08 23.62 11.00
N PRO A 5 -2.09 23.31 11.85
CA PRO A 5 -2.12 22.05 12.58
C PRO A 5 -2.36 20.89 11.62
N ILE A 6 -1.50 19.87 11.69
CA ILE A 6 -1.67 18.63 10.96
C ILE A 6 -2.80 17.85 11.67
N PRO A 7 -3.93 17.55 11.01
CA PRO A 7 -4.98 16.76 11.64
C PRO A 7 -4.45 15.36 11.91
N SER A 8 -4.65 14.90 13.15
CA SER A 8 -4.42 13.53 13.60
C SER A 8 -5.38 12.58 12.90
N HIS A 9 -5.10 12.22 11.66
CA HIS A 9 -5.73 11.07 11.04
C HIS A 9 -4.98 9.83 11.47
N SER A 10 -5.60 9.03 12.33
CA SER A 10 -5.18 7.66 12.60
C SER A 10 -5.12 6.89 11.28
N PHE A 11 -3.92 6.69 10.76
CA PHE A 11 -3.68 5.67 9.74
C PHE A 11 -3.95 4.31 10.41
N GLY A 12 -4.94 3.61 9.87
CA GLY A 12 -5.20 2.17 10.01
C GLY A 12 -4.81 1.51 11.33
N SER A 13 -5.81 1.27 12.18
CA SER A 13 -5.80 0.17 13.16
C SER A 13 -5.72 -1.17 12.41
N SER A 14 -4.53 -1.56 11.97
CA SER A 14 -4.14 -2.96 11.81
C SER A 14 -3.55 -3.40 13.15
N ALA A 15 -4.02 -4.51 13.70
CA ALA A 15 -3.72 -4.97 15.03
C ALA A 15 -2.20 -5.09 15.29
N TYR A 16 -1.61 -4.05 15.87
CA TYR A 16 -0.34 -4.15 16.57
C TYR A 16 -0.70 -4.52 18.02
N VAL A 17 -0.51 -5.78 18.40
CA VAL A 17 -0.52 -6.16 19.81
C VAL A 17 0.79 -5.62 20.39
N ALA A 18 0.75 -4.37 20.84
CA ALA A 18 1.83 -3.75 21.59
C ALA A 18 1.96 -4.49 22.94
N THR A 19 2.89 -5.43 23.01
CA THR A 19 3.45 -5.88 24.30
C THR A 19 4.61 -4.99 24.77
N GLY A 20 4.88 -3.89 24.07
CA GLY A 20 5.82 -2.85 24.47
C GLY A 20 5.09 -1.70 25.18
N ASP A 21 5.55 -1.37 26.37
CA ASP A 21 5.19 -0.17 27.11
C ASP A 21 5.45 1.08 26.26
N GLY A 22 4.38 1.70 25.76
CA GLY A 22 4.35 2.81 24.78
C GLY A 22 4.98 4.14 25.24
N LYS A 23 6.15 4.11 25.86
CA LYS A 23 7.01 5.27 26.11
C LYS A 23 8.09 5.43 25.05
N GLU A 24 8.51 4.34 24.41
CA GLU A 24 9.59 4.31 23.43
C GLU A 24 9.18 5.02 22.12
N ASP A 25 7.95 4.76 21.63
CA ASP A 25 7.44 5.23 20.33
C ASP A 25 7.01 6.71 20.29
N PHE A 26 6.81 7.33 21.45
CA PHE A 26 6.30 8.72 21.56
C PHE A 26 7.36 9.71 22.05
N THR A 27 8.63 9.42 21.78
CA THR A 27 9.72 10.35 22.09
C THR A 27 10.00 11.30 20.92
N ILE A 28 10.51 12.49 21.23
CA ILE A 28 11.03 13.42 20.20
C ILE A 28 12.14 12.74 19.38
N ALA A 29 12.90 11.83 19.98
CA ALA A 29 13.92 11.04 19.31
C ALA A 29 13.31 10.05 18.31
N ALA A 30 12.26 9.31 18.69
CA ALA A 30 11.52 8.43 17.79
C ALA A 30 10.92 9.21 16.62
N ALA A 31 10.27 10.35 16.88
CA ALA A 31 9.70 11.20 15.83
C ALA A 31 10.77 11.73 14.85
N LYS A 32 11.94 12.14 15.35
CA LYS A 32 13.06 12.58 14.50
C LYS A 32 13.62 11.44 13.65
N THR A 33 13.70 10.24 14.22
CA THR A 33 14.18 9.05 13.54
C THR A 33 13.21 8.66 12.43
N MET A 34 11.91 8.59 12.72
CA MET A 34 10.87 8.36 11.72
C MET A 34 10.89 9.41 10.59
N ALA A 35 11.09 10.69 10.90
CA ALA A 35 11.19 11.74 9.88
C ALA A 35 12.44 11.58 9.01
N ALA A 36 13.58 11.21 9.61
CA ALA A 36 14.82 10.94 8.91
C ALA A 36 14.72 9.70 8.00
N GLU A 37 13.93 8.69 8.38
CA GLU A 37 13.66 7.50 7.56
C GLU A 37 12.62 7.78 6.45
N LEU A 38 11.63 8.63 6.72
CA LEU A 38 10.56 8.92 5.77
C LEU A 38 11.05 9.75 4.57
N THR A 39 12.04 10.62 4.77
CA THR A 39 12.59 11.48 3.71
C THR A 39 13.18 10.66 2.55
N PRO A 40 14.17 9.76 2.75
CA PRO A 40 14.70 8.93 1.68
C PRO A 40 13.63 7.99 1.09
N PHE A 41 12.69 7.50 1.90
CA PHE A 41 11.58 6.70 1.41
C PHE A 41 10.69 7.45 0.39
N LEU A 42 10.36 8.71 0.66
CA LEU A 42 9.58 9.54 -0.27
C LEU A 42 10.37 9.90 -1.53
N ASP A 43 11.68 10.13 -1.40
CA ASP A 43 12.57 10.37 -2.54
C ASP A 43 12.64 9.13 -3.45
N ASP A 44 12.75 7.94 -2.87
CA ASP A 44 12.76 6.67 -3.61
C ASP A 44 11.43 6.43 -4.32
N LEU A 45 10.29 6.70 -3.65
CA LEU A 45 8.96 6.63 -4.28
C LEU A 45 8.83 7.61 -5.46
N ALA A 46 9.34 8.84 -5.32
CA ALA A 46 9.38 9.80 -6.41
C ALA A 46 10.28 9.33 -7.56
N GLY A 47 11.41 8.69 -7.23
CA GLY A 47 12.31 8.05 -8.18
C GLY A 47 11.61 7.01 -9.05
N LEU A 48 10.78 6.14 -8.46
CA LEU A 48 10.03 5.11 -9.17
C LEU A 48 9.08 5.66 -10.24
N ARG A 49 8.61 6.91 -10.09
CA ARG A 49 7.77 7.57 -11.11
C ARG A 49 8.54 7.97 -12.37
N THR A 50 9.83 8.27 -12.24
CA THR A 50 10.69 8.72 -13.36
C THR A 50 11.55 7.60 -13.93
N LYS A 51 11.84 6.58 -13.11
CA LYS A 51 12.59 5.39 -13.49
C LYS A 51 11.78 4.15 -13.08
N PRO A 52 10.78 3.76 -13.90
CA PRO A 52 9.98 2.57 -13.61
C PRO A 52 10.86 1.32 -13.61
N LEU A 53 10.45 0.31 -12.84
CA LEU A 53 11.13 -0.98 -12.80
C LEU A 53 11.03 -1.66 -14.18
N ALA A 54 12.17 -2.09 -14.72
CA ALA A 54 12.22 -2.88 -15.94
C ALA A 54 11.96 -4.36 -15.60
N LEU A 55 10.69 -4.74 -15.56
CA LEU A 55 10.28 -6.11 -15.26
C LEU A 55 10.35 -7.06 -16.47
N GLY A 56 10.60 -6.53 -17.67
CA GLY A 56 10.71 -7.33 -18.90
C GLY A 56 9.45 -8.14 -19.16
N ASP A 57 9.63 -9.41 -19.50
CA ASP A 57 8.55 -10.36 -19.80
C ASP A 57 8.04 -11.10 -18.54
N LEU A 58 8.38 -10.62 -17.34
CA LEU A 58 7.90 -11.22 -16.10
C LEU A 58 6.37 -11.16 -16.05
N GLU A 59 5.75 -12.31 -15.78
CA GLU A 59 4.31 -12.36 -15.50
C GLU A 59 4.03 -11.66 -14.16
N VAL A 60 3.15 -10.65 -14.18
CA VAL A 60 2.83 -9.86 -13.00
C VAL A 60 1.32 -9.79 -12.82
N CYS A 61 0.85 -10.10 -11.61
CA CYS A 61 -0.53 -9.88 -11.20
C CYS A 61 -0.58 -8.81 -10.11
N VAL A 62 -1.36 -7.75 -10.35
CA VAL A 62 -1.64 -6.69 -9.39
C VAL A 62 -3.00 -6.94 -8.78
N ILE A 63 -3.01 -7.42 -7.53
CA ILE A 63 -4.22 -7.70 -6.78
C ILE A 63 -4.62 -6.46 -5.98
N SER A 64 -5.86 -5.99 -6.16
CA SER A 64 -6.37 -4.79 -5.50
C SER A 64 -7.61 -5.09 -4.70
N GLY A 65 -7.60 -4.75 -3.40
CA GLY A 65 -8.82 -4.71 -2.61
C GLY A 65 -9.75 -3.59 -3.07
N THR A 66 -10.96 -3.96 -3.50
CA THR A 66 -11.94 -3.04 -4.09
C THR A 66 -13.13 -2.74 -3.17
N LYS A 67 -13.15 -3.30 -1.96
CA LYS A 67 -14.24 -3.05 -1.00
C LYS A 67 -14.34 -1.57 -0.66
N PRO A 68 -15.52 -0.94 -0.82
CA PRO A 68 -15.71 0.44 -0.42
C PRO A 68 -15.62 0.59 1.11
N ILE A 69 -14.71 1.45 1.57
CA ILE A 69 -14.60 1.84 2.98
C ILE A 69 -14.97 3.32 3.07
N ARG A 70 -15.99 3.66 3.86
CA ARG A 70 -16.58 5.02 3.90
C ARG A 70 -15.55 6.12 4.18
N SER A 71 -14.58 5.87 5.05
CA SER A 71 -13.51 6.82 5.39
C SER A 71 -12.44 7.00 4.29
N GLU A 72 -12.39 6.09 3.31
CA GLU A 72 -11.31 6.05 2.30
C GLU A 72 -11.83 6.17 0.87
N GLN A 73 -13.12 6.39 0.64
CA GLN A 73 -13.73 6.19 -0.67
C GLN A 73 -12.99 6.91 -1.83
N LYS A 74 -12.58 8.17 -1.63
CA LYS A 74 -11.81 8.91 -2.64
C LYS A 74 -10.40 8.33 -2.86
N ILE A 75 -9.72 7.97 -1.79
CA ILE A 75 -8.38 7.38 -1.82
C ILE A 75 -8.44 5.99 -2.46
N ARG A 76 -9.46 5.19 -2.11
CA ARG A 76 -9.71 3.85 -2.65
C ARG A 76 -9.87 3.88 -4.17
N THR A 77 -10.67 4.81 -4.70
CA THR A 77 -10.81 4.96 -6.15
C THR A 77 -9.48 5.30 -6.82
N ALA A 78 -8.69 6.21 -6.22
CA ALA A 78 -7.38 6.57 -6.76
C ALA A 78 -6.38 5.39 -6.71
N ILE A 79 -6.38 4.61 -5.63
CA ILE A 79 -5.54 3.41 -5.49
C ILE A 79 -5.92 2.35 -6.53
N ILE A 80 -7.22 2.06 -6.69
CA ILE A 80 -7.70 1.08 -7.68
C ILE A 80 -7.31 1.51 -9.10
N ALA A 81 -7.44 2.80 -9.41
CA ALA A 81 -7.00 3.34 -10.70
C ALA A 81 -5.49 3.16 -10.89
N ALA A 82 -4.68 3.53 -9.90
CA ALA A 82 -3.22 3.37 -9.95
C ALA A 82 -2.80 1.90 -10.13
N HIS A 83 -3.47 0.95 -9.47
CA HIS A 83 -3.23 -0.48 -9.65
C HIS A 83 -3.57 -0.96 -11.06
N ARG A 84 -4.69 -0.50 -11.61
CA ARG A 84 -5.10 -0.83 -12.98
C ARG A 84 -4.12 -0.27 -14.01
N ASP A 85 -3.67 0.97 -13.81
CA ASP A 85 -2.66 1.60 -14.67
C ASP A 85 -1.33 0.85 -14.59
N THR A 86 -0.91 0.46 -13.39
CA THR A 86 0.30 -0.34 -13.17
C THR A 86 0.24 -1.65 -13.94
N ALA A 87 -0.83 -2.42 -13.78
CA ALA A 87 -1.00 -3.68 -14.51
C ALA A 87 -1.00 -3.47 -16.03
N SER A 88 -1.69 -2.44 -16.51
CA SER A 88 -1.78 -2.13 -17.95
C SER A 88 -0.46 -1.64 -18.56
N SER A 89 0.44 -1.10 -17.73
CA SER A 89 1.76 -0.63 -18.18
C SER A 89 2.77 -1.75 -18.40
N LEU A 90 2.48 -2.97 -17.91
CA LEU A 90 3.37 -4.12 -17.98
C LEU A 90 2.93 -5.06 -19.11
N PRO A 91 3.84 -5.54 -19.99
CA PRO A 91 3.48 -6.42 -21.11
C PRO A 91 2.72 -7.70 -20.73
N GLY A 92 3.05 -8.29 -19.57
CA GLY A 92 2.37 -9.45 -18.99
C GLY A 92 1.51 -9.14 -17.77
N GLY A 93 1.17 -7.86 -17.55
CA GLY A 93 0.46 -7.41 -16.36
C GLY A 93 -1.02 -7.76 -16.37
N ARG A 94 -1.51 -8.30 -15.26
CA ARG A 94 -2.95 -8.52 -15.03
C ARG A 94 -3.41 -7.77 -13.79
N PHE A 95 -4.63 -7.25 -13.86
CA PHE A 95 -5.30 -6.64 -12.73
C PHE A 95 -6.36 -7.60 -12.18
N VAL A 96 -6.33 -7.84 -10.87
CA VAL A 96 -7.26 -8.76 -10.19
C VAL A 96 -7.93 -8.05 -9.03
N GLU A 97 -9.25 -8.12 -8.98
CA GLU A 97 -10.06 -7.49 -7.96
C GLU A 97 -10.28 -8.43 -6.78
N ALA A 98 -10.14 -7.91 -5.57
CA ALA A 98 -10.49 -8.57 -4.32
C ALA A 98 -11.69 -7.83 -3.70
N PRO A 99 -12.93 -8.24 -4.03
CA PRO A 99 -14.14 -7.46 -3.74
C PRO A 99 -14.48 -7.38 -2.25
N GLU A 100 -14.06 -8.35 -1.45
CA GLU A 100 -14.29 -8.37 0.00
C GLU A 100 -13.17 -7.70 0.79
N SER A 101 -12.12 -7.25 0.08
CA SER A 101 -10.89 -6.75 0.67
C SER A 101 -10.75 -5.24 0.61
N GLY A 102 -10.28 -4.67 1.72
CA GLY A 102 -9.75 -3.32 1.81
C GLY A 102 -8.24 -3.30 1.53
N HIS A 103 -7.45 -2.97 2.56
CA HIS A 103 -5.98 -3.04 2.45
C HIS A 103 -5.44 -4.47 2.63
N LEU A 104 -6.13 -5.28 3.44
CA LEU A 104 -5.64 -6.55 3.96
C LEU A 104 -6.20 -7.76 3.20
N VAL A 105 -5.87 -7.86 1.90
CA VAL A 105 -6.37 -8.92 1.01
C VAL A 105 -6.06 -10.32 1.54
N MET A 106 -4.86 -10.54 2.09
CA MET A 106 -4.44 -11.85 2.61
C MET A 106 -5.30 -12.39 3.76
N PHE A 107 -6.07 -11.53 4.43
CA PHE A 107 -6.96 -11.94 5.52
C PHE A 107 -8.41 -12.08 5.07
N THR A 108 -8.82 -11.35 4.03
CA THR A 108 -10.23 -11.22 3.65
C THR A 108 -10.58 -11.96 2.37
N ASP A 109 -9.67 -11.99 1.39
CA ASP A 109 -9.76 -12.80 0.16
C ASP A 109 -8.47 -13.64 -0.06
N PRO A 110 -8.06 -14.51 0.89
CA PRO A 110 -6.83 -15.30 0.74
C PRO A 110 -6.84 -16.24 -0.47
N ALA A 111 -8.03 -16.73 -0.86
CA ALA A 111 -8.20 -17.63 -1.99
C ALA A 111 -7.73 -17.00 -3.31
N ILE A 112 -7.98 -15.70 -3.52
CA ILE A 112 -7.56 -14.98 -4.74
C ILE A 112 -6.03 -15.01 -4.88
N ILE A 113 -5.30 -14.84 -3.77
CA ILE A 113 -3.83 -14.90 -3.79
C ILE A 113 -3.36 -16.30 -4.20
N VAL A 114 -3.95 -17.34 -3.60
CA VAL A 114 -3.59 -18.73 -3.91
C VAL A 114 -3.89 -19.07 -5.36
N GLU A 115 -5.06 -18.68 -5.87
CA GLU A 115 -5.46 -18.92 -7.26
C GLU A 115 -4.52 -18.25 -8.26
N GLU A 116 -4.14 -16.99 -8.02
CA GLU A 116 -3.20 -16.29 -8.91
C GLU A 116 -1.80 -16.92 -8.89
N ILE A 117 -1.33 -17.38 -7.73
CA ILE A 117 -0.06 -18.10 -7.63
C ILE A 117 -0.13 -19.43 -8.40
N LEU A 118 -1.23 -20.18 -8.31
CA LEU A 118 -1.38 -21.45 -9.02
C LEU A 118 -1.44 -21.24 -10.54
N LYS A 119 -2.09 -20.17 -11.02
CA LYS A 119 -2.13 -19.83 -12.45
C LYS A 119 -0.75 -19.53 -13.04
N MET A 120 0.16 -18.94 -12.25
CA MET A 120 1.52 -18.62 -12.68
C MET A 120 2.47 -19.82 -12.72
N ASN A 121 2.14 -20.90 -12.00
CA ASN A 121 2.97 -22.09 -11.89
C ASN A 121 2.52 -23.25 -12.80
N SER A 122 1.54 -23.01 -13.68
CA SER A 122 0.93 -23.99 -14.58
C SER A 122 1.45 -23.82 -16.01
#